data_AF-A0A6B2GIL8-F1
#
_entry.id   AF-A0A6B2GIL8-F1
#
_cell.length_a   1.000
_cell.length_b   1.000
_cell.length_c   1.000
_cell.angle_alpha   90.00
_cell.angle_beta   90.00
_cell.angle_gamma   90.00
#
_symmetry.space_group_name_H-M   'P 1'
#
loop_
_entity.id
_entity.type
_entity.pdbx_description
1 polymer ?
#
loop_
_entity_poly.entity_id
_entity_poly.type
_entity_poly.pdbx_seq_one_letter_code
_entity_poly.pdbx_strand_id
1 'polypeptide(L)' 'SQLILSLQGNGDFEGVAQLVKTKGIIDVQLQKDLDRLSDANIPVDVIFEQGVEALGLKK' A
#
# COMPACT_ATOMS: atom_id res chain seq x y z
N SER A 1 -16.47 -0.02 11.24
CA SER A 1 -15.17 0.62 11.50
C SER A 1 -15.26 1.54 12.72
N GLN A 2 -15.46 0.97 13.93
CA GLN A 2 -15.79 1.77 15.12
C GLN A 2 -14.53 2.37 15.78
N LEU A 3 -13.48 1.57 15.97
CA LEU A 3 -12.29 1.96 16.72
C LEU A 3 -11.53 3.15 16.09
N ILE A 4 -11.22 3.08 14.80
CA ILE A 4 -10.46 4.13 14.11
C ILE A 4 -11.23 5.46 14.10
N LEU A 5 -12.54 5.41 13.83
CA LEU A 5 -13.39 6.59 13.82
C LEU A 5 -13.52 7.22 15.21
N SER A 6 -13.60 6.40 16.27
CA SER A 6 -13.62 6.91 17.65
C SER A 6 -12.32 7.59 18.04
N LEU A 7 -11.17 7.00 17.72
CA LEU A 7 -9.86 7.61 18.02
C LEU A 7 -9.67 8.93 17.26
N GLN A 8 -10.07 8.97 15.98
CA GLN A 8 -10.03 10.18 15.16
C GLN A 8 -10.98 11.26 15.67
N GLY A 9 -12.22 10.90 16.00
CA GLY A 9 -13.23 11.83 16.51
C GLY A 9 -12.86 12.42 17.89
N ASN A 10 -12.14 11.67 18.71
CA ASN A 10 -11.67 12.12 20.02
C ASN A 10 -10.32 12.86 19.94
N GLY A 11 -9.67 12.92 18.78
CA GLY A 11 -8.33 13.50 18.63
C GLY A 11 -7.24 12.74 19.39
N ASP A 12 -7.41 11.43 19.60
CA ASP A 12 -6.50 10.60 20.39
C ASP A 12 -5.28 10.17 19.56
N PHE A 13 -4.30 11.06 19.48
CA PHE A 13 -3.04 10.84 18.76
C PHE A 13 -2.23 9.67 19.31
N GLU A 14 -2.18 9.50 20.63
CA GLU A 14 -1.43 8.43 21.27
C GLU A 14 -2.06 7.06 20.96
N GLY A 15 -3.39 6.98 21.04
CA GLY A 15 -4.13 5.78 20.68
C GLY A 15 -3.96 5.38 19.21
N VAL A 16 -3.98 6.35 18.29
CA VAL A 16 -3.70 6.09 16.87
C VAL A 16 -2.25 5.64 16.66
N ALA A 17 -1.27 6.31 17.30
CA ALA A 17 0.14 5.94 17.18
C ALA A 17 0.40 4.51 17.67
N GLN A 18 -0.22 4.12 18.79
CA GLN A 18 -0.12 2.76 19.32
C GLN A 18 -0.81 1.74 18.40
N LEU A 19 -1.95 2.08 17.82
CA LEU A 19 -2.65 1.23 16.87
C LEU A 19 -1.80 0.97 15.62
N VAL A 20 -1.19 2.02 15.06
CA VAL A 20 -0.28 1.89 13.91
C VAL A 20 0.94 1.06 14.27
N LYS A 21 1.57 1.30 15.42
CA LYS A 21 2.75 0.54 15.86
C LYS A 21 2.49 -0.95 16.03
N THR A 22 1.28 -1.32 16.44
CA THR A 22 0.93 -2.72 16.74
C THR A 22 0.26 -3.45 15.59
N LYS A 23 -0.51 -2.75 14.75
CA LYS A 23 -1.33 -3.34 13.68
C LYS A 23 -0.87 -2.95 12.28
N GLY A 24 -0.04 -1.92 12.14
CA GLY A 24 0.53 -1.47 10.87
C GLY A 24 1.88 -2.13 10.53
N ILE A 25 2.16 -3.31 11.11
CA ILE A 25 3.39 -4.06 10.85
C ILE A 25 3.14 -5.18 9.83
N ILE A 26 4.13 -5.45 9.00
CA ILE A 26 4.14 -6.61 8.13
C ILE A 26 4.60 -7.80 8.96
N ASP A 27 3.73 -8.79 9.14
CA ASP A 27 4.10 -10.02 9.84
C ASP A 27 4.96 -10.93 8.95
N VAL A 28 5.60 -11.93 9.58
CA VAL A 28 6.52 -12.85 8.89
C VAL A 28 5.81 -13.68 7.81
N GLN A 29 4.51 -13.94 7.96
CA GLN A 29 3.75 -14.71 6.98
C GLN A 29 3.48 -13.86 5.73
N LEU A 30 2.99 -12.63 5.93
CA LEU A 30 2.77 -11.67 4.86
C LEU A 30 4.06 -11.34 4.13
N GLN A 31 5.18 -11.17 4.83
CA GLN A 31 6.47 -10.94 4.18
C GLN A 31 6.86 -12.09 3.24
N LYS A 32 6.70 -13.35 3.67
CA LYS A 32 6.98 -14.51 2.81
C LYS A 32 6.10 -14.53 1.57
N ASP A 33 4.83 -14.16 1.70
CA ASP A 33 3.93 -14.10 0.55
C ASP A 33 4.32 -12.95 -0.40
N LEU A 34 4.75 -11.79 0.12
CA LEU A 34 5.28 -10.69 -0.69
C LEU A 34 6.59 -11.06 -1.41
N ASP A 35 7.47 -11.81 -0.76
CA ASP A 35 8.71 -12.29 -1.36
C ASP A 35 8.41 -13.22 -2.54
N ARG A 36 7.43 -14.13 -2.39
CA ARG A 36 6.98 -15.01 -3.48
C ARG A 36 6.44 -14.25 -4.69
N LEU A 37 5.69 -13.16 -4.46
CA LEU A 37 5.18 -12.31 -5.55
C LEU A 37 6.33 -11.58 -6.26
N SER A 38 7.31 -11.12 -5.49
CA SER A 38 8.51 -10.44 -6.00
C SER A 38 9.39 -11.39 -6.81
N ASP A 39 9.61 -12.62 -6.33
CA ASP A 39 10.36 -13.67 -7.03
C ASP A 39 9.69 -14.09 -8.34
N ALA A 40 8.36 -13.98 -8.41
CA ALA A 40 7.58 -14.20 -9.62
C ALA A 40 7.60 -13.02 -10.61
N ASN A 41 8.36 -11.95 -10.31
CA ASN A 41 8.42 -10.70 -11.09
C ASN A 41 7.05 -10.05 -11.32
N ILE A 42 6.13 -10.17 -10.35
CA ILE A 42 4.81 -9.54 -10.44
C ILE A 42 4.96 -8.04 -10.13
N PRO A 43 4.55 -7.13 -11.02
CA PRO A 43 4.64 -5.70 -10.79
C PRO A 43 3.67 -5.26 -9.68
N VAL A 44 4.10 -4.29 -8.86
CA VAL A 44 3.29 -3.76 -7.75
C VAL A 44 2.09 -2.96 -8.26
N ASP A 45 2.27 -2.26 -9.38
CA ASP A 45 1.26 -1.41 -10.00
C ASP A 45 1.44 -1.40 -11.53
N VAL A 46 0.50 -0.78 -12.23
CA VAL A 46 0.49 -0.68 -13.69
C VAL A 46 1.15 0.62 -14.17
N ILE A 47 1.90 0.52 -15.26
CA ILE A 47 2.37 1.70 -16.00
C ILE A 47 1.37 1.99 -17.11
N PHE A 48 0.79 3.18 -17.11
CA PHE A 48 -0.10 3.61 -18.17
C PHE A 48 0.66 4.39 -19.25
N GLU A 49 0.99 3.71 -20.34
CA GLU A 49 1.64 4.31 -21.51
C GLU A 49 0.60 4.95 -22.44
N GLN A 50 0.70 6.26 -22.66
CA GLN A 50 -0.24 7.03 -23.48
C GLN A 50 0.44 8.15 -24.28
N GLY A 51 -0.27 8.69 -25.27
CA GLY A 51 0.18 9.80 -26.10
C GLY A 51 0.54 9.40 -27.54
N VAL A 52 0.87 10.39 -28.37
CA VAL A 52 1.22 10.17 -29.78
C VAL A 52 2.44 9.26 -29.95
N GLU A 53 3.34 9.25 -28.97
CA GLU A 53 4.52 8.38 -28.93
C GLU A 53 4.13 6.90 -28.74
N ALA A 54 3.11 6.60 -27.94
CA ALA A 54 2.57 5.24 -27.80
C ALA A 54 1.90 4.74 -29.10
N LEU A 55 1.43 5.68 -29.94
CA LEU A 55 0.90 5.38 -31.28
C LEU A 55 1.99 5.33 -32.37
N GLY A 56 3.26 5.50 -32.01
CA GLY A 56 4.38 5.52 -32.96
C GLY A 56 4.46 6.79 -33.82
N LEU A 57 3.71 7.84 -33.48
CA LEU A 57 3.68 9.10 -34.22
C LEU A 57 4.72 10.05 -33.64
N LYS A 58 5.91 10.09 -34.27
CA LYS A 58 6.96 11.08 -33.98
C LYS A 58 6.73 12.33 -34.84
N LYS A 59 6.92 13.51 -34.26
CA LYS A 59 7.02 14.77 -35.02
C LYS A 59 8.31 14.81 -35.83
#